data_AF-A0A061RYR7-F1
#
_entry.id   AF-A0A061RYR7-F1
#
_cell.length_a   1.000
_cell.length_b   1.000
_cell.length_c   1.000
_cell.angle_alpha   90.00
_cell.angle_beta   90.00
_cell.angle_gamma   90.00
#
_symmetry.space_group_name_H-M   'P 1'
#
loop_
_entity.id
_entity.type
_entity.pdbx_description
1 polymer ?
#
loop_
_entity_poly.entity_id
_entity_poly.type
_entity_poly.pdbx_seq_one_letter_code
_entity_poly.pdbx_strand_id
1 'polypeptide(L)'
;DVGAIFVYGRLRIGSPTCRVNSRISIQFHKRWWAGSFYQGIFVKPKGQLDIHGKLFSPTWTRLSRTAEQGAKEIHLQSSVNWTPKQQILLTTTIWRDEWQNQNEVRRISEITNEGKTVVLDKALSFA
;
A
#
# COMPACT_ATOMS: atom_id res chain seq x y z
N ASP A 1 -2.37 -16.33 26.15
CA ASP A 1 -1.50 -15.26 25.63
C ASP A 1 -0.38 -15.81 24.77
N VAL A 2 -0.40 -15.49 23.47
CA VAL A 2 0.67 -15.84 22.55
C VAL A 2 1.73 -14.73 22.60
N GLY A 3 2.90 -15.06 23.14
CA GLY A 3 4.06 -14.16 23.13
C GLY A 3 4.68 -14.06 21.73
N ALA A 4 4.81 -15.20 21.04
CA ALA A 4 5.36 -15.31 19.68
C ALA A 4 4.77 -16.51 18.93
N ILE A 5 4.89 -16.49 17.60
CA ILE A 5 4.59 -17.63 16.73
C ILE A 5 5.92 -18.10 16.11
N PHE A 6 6.30 -19.35 16.36
CA PHE A 6 7.44 -19.99 15.71
C PHE A 6 6.96 -20.87 14.55
N VAL A 7 7.40 -20.54 13.34
CA VAL A 7 6.97 -21.23 12.12
C VAL A 7 8.07 -22.20 11.70
N TYR A 8 7.91 -23.47 12.07
CA TYR A 8 8.80 -24.58 11.67
C TYR A 8 8.41 -25.19 10.32
N GLY A 9 7.11 -25.13 9.97
CA GLY A 9 6.57 -25.56 8.69
C GLY A 9 6.09 -24.37 7.88
N ARG A 10 4.78 -24.32 7.57
CA ARG A 10 4.20 -23.23 6.77
C ARG A 10 3.07 -22.53 7.54
N LEU A 11 3.19 -21.22 7.69
CA LEU A 11 2.10 -20.34 8.13
C LEU A 11 1.55 -19.63 6.90
N ARG A 12 0.27 -19.87 6.58
CA ARG A 12 -0.36 -19.35 5.38
C ARG A 12 -1.65 -18.60 5.70
N ILE A 13 -1.80 -17.42 5.11
CA ILE A 13 -3.03 -16.62 5.15
C ILE A 13 -3.43 -16.30 3.71
N GLY A 14 -4.48 -16.97 3.22
CA GLY A 14 -4.90 -16.87 1.82
C GLY A 14 -3.98 -17.60 0.83
N SER A 15 -4.25 -17.40 -0.46
CA SER A 15 -3.45 -17.95 -1.56
C SER A 15 -3.40 -16.95 -2.73
N PRO A 16 -2.56 -17.18 -3.77
CA PRO A 16 -2.54 -16.32 -4.95
C PRO A 16 -3.91 -16.18 -5.64
N THR A 17 -4.73 -17.24 -5.60
CA THR A 17 -6.05 -17.31 -6.25
C THR A 17 -7.22 -17.06 -5.29
N CYS A 18 -7.03 -17.21 -3.98
CA CYS A 18 -8.04 -16.94 -2.95
C CYS A 18 -7.43 -16.03 -1.87
N ARG A 19 -7.46 -14.72 -2.16
CA ARG A 19 -6.85 -13.67 -1.32
C ARG A 19 -7.78 -13.25 -0.19
N VAL A 20 -7.19 -12.88 0.94
CA VAL A 20 -7.94 -12.34 2.09
C VAL A 20 -8.17 -10.84 1.88
N ASN A 21 -9.44 -10.44 1.78
CA ASN A 21 -9.85 -9.04 1.62
C ASN A 21 -10.17 -8.35 2.96
N SER A 22 -10.34 -9.12 4.04
CA SER A 22 -10.56 -8.60 5.38
C SER A 22 -9.25 -8.19 6.06
N ARG A 23 -9.36 -7.40 7.12
CA ARG A 23 -8.21 -7.02 7.95
C ARG A 23 -7.63 -8.26 8.64
N ILE A 24 -6.37 -8.57 8.35
CA ILE A 24 -5.61 -9.58 9.09
C ILE A 24 -5.02 -8.90 10.33
N SER A 25 -5.40 -9.35 11.52
CA SER A 25 -4.90 -8.82 12.80
C SER A 25 -4.23 -9.95 13.58
N ILE A 26 -2.94 -9.78 13.89
CA ILE A 26 -2.18 -10.69 14.75
C ILE A 26 -1.70 -9.86 15.94
N GLN A 27 -2.27 -10.13 17.11
CA GLN A 27 -1.97 -9.40 18.33
C GLN A 27 -1.08 -10.25 19.24
N PHE A 28 0.09 -9.70 19.59
CA PHE A 28 0.99 -10.31 20.56
C PHE A 28 0.84 -9.59 21.90
N HIS A 29 0.72 -10.36 22.97
CA HIS A 29 0.61 -9.81 24.33
C HIS A 29 1.98 -9.88 25.00
N LYS A 30 2.43 -8.75 25.56
CA LYS A 30 3.74 -8.66 26.22
C LYS A 30 3.67 -9.38 27.56
N ARG A 31 4.68 -10.21 27.84
CA ARG A 31 4.87 -10.75 29.19
C ARG A 31 5.79 -9.80 29.94
N TRP A 32 5.46 -9.47 31.19
CA TRP A 32 6.19 -8.52 32.04
C TRP A 32 7.69 -8.82 32.17
N TRP A 33 8.09 -10.09 32.07
CA TRP A 33 9.48 -10.54 32.10
C TRP A 33 10.14 -10.69 30.71
N ALA A 34 9.37 -10.58 29.62
CA ALA A 34 9.87 -10.76 28.27
C ALA A 34 10.24 -9.42 27.63
N GLY A 35 11.49 -9.31 27.14
CA GLY A 35 11.92 -8.19 26.30
C GLY A 35 11.10 -8.11 25.00
N SER A 36 10.99 -6.91 24.42
CA SER A 36 10.18 -6.66 23.22
C SER A 36 10.57 -7.51 22.00
N PHE A 37 11.80 -8.03 21.97
CA PHE A 37 12.29 -8.93 20.91
C PHE A 37 11.65 -10.33 20.91
N TYR A 38 10.89 -10.71 21.94
CA TYR A 38 10.21 -12.01 22.01
C TYR A 38 8.78 -11.95 21.46
N GLN A 39 8.42 -10.90 20.72
CA GLN A 39 7.07 -10.70 20.20
C GLN A 39 7.06 -10.60 18.68
N GLY A 40 6.53 -11.63 18.02
CA GLY A 40 6.45 -11.64 16.56
C GLY A 40 6.27 -13.01 15.95
N ILE A 41 6.38 -13.05 14.64
CA ILE A 41 6.41 -14.27 13.83
C ILE A 41 7.86 -14.57 13.49
N PHE A 42 8.36 -15.70 13.99
CA PHE A 42 9.72 -16.16 13.78
C PHE A 42 9.69 -17.36 12.85
N VAL A 43 10.07 -17.16 11.60
CA VAL A 43 10.22 -18.26 10.63
C VAL A 43 11.55 -18.95 10.91
N LYS A 44 11.48 -20.23 11.28
CA LYS A 44 12.66 -21.06 11.57
C LYS A 44 13.26 -21.59 10.27
N PRO A 45 14.50 -22.12 10.29
CA PRO A 45 15.09 -22.72 9.09
C PRO A 45 14.15 -23.76 8.46
N LYS A 46 13.99 -23.71 7.13
CA LYS A 46 13.02 -24.49 6.32
C LYS A 46 11.54 -24.14 6.53
N GLY A 47 11.22 -23.18 7.39
CA GLY A 47 9.87 -22.63 7.52
C GLY A 47 9.50 -21.66 6.39
N GLN A 48 8.20 -21.44 6.19
CA GLN A 48 7.64 -20.50 5.21
C GLN A 48 6.51 -19.67 5.81
N LEU A 49 6.48 -18.38 5.49
CA LEU A 49 5.38 -17.47 5.80
C LEU A 49 4.79 -16.94 4.49
N ASP A 50 3.52 -17.23 4.22
CA ASP A 50 2.81 -16.80 3.02
C ASP A 50 1.57 -15.99 3.39
N ILE A 51 1.54 -14.72 3.04
CA ILE A 51 0.41 -13.83 3.29
C ILE A 51 -0.07 -13.25 1.96
N HIS A 52 -1.29 -13.61 1.56
CA HIS A 52 -1.92 -13.14 0.34
C HIS A 52 -3.14 -12.29 0.68
N GLY A 53 -2.90 -10.99 0.87
CA GLY A 53 -3.96 -9.98 1.02
C GLY A 53 -4.54 -9.51 -0.32
N LYS A 54 -5.47 -8.56 -0.24
CA LYS A 54 -6.03 -7.85 -1.41
C LYS A 54 -4.90 -7.34 -2.31
N LEU A 55 -4.98 -7.67 -3.60
CA LEU A 55 -3.99 -7.27 -4.59
C LEU A 55 -4.45 -6.00 -5.29
N PHE A 56 -3.59 -4.99 -5.30
CA PHE A 56 -3.77 -3.78 -6.08
C PHE A 56 -2.86 -3.83 -7.31
N SER A 57 -3.45 -3.81 -8.51
CA SER A 57 -2.76 -3.95 -9.78
C SER A 57 -3.35 -3.00 -10.83
N PRO A 58 -2.51 -2.26 -11.58
CA PRO A 58 -1.07 -2.10 -11.36
C PRO A 58 -0.78 -1.32 -10.06
N THR A 59 0.44 -1.44 -9.50
CA THR A 59 0.85 -0.67 -8.31
C THR A 59 1.22 0.78 -8.64
N TRP A 60 1.49 1.07 -9.90
CA TRP A 60 1.78 2.39 -10.44
C TRP A 60 1.27 2.49 -11.88
N THR A 61 1.02 3.71 -12.34
CA THR A 61 0.75 4.01 -13.74
C THR A 61 1.16 5.45 -14.03
N ARG A 62 1.36 5.78 -15.30
CA ARG A 62 1.58 7.16 -15.73
C ARG A 62 0.26 7.92 -15.80
N LEU A 63 0.36 9.23 -15.72
CA LEU A 63 -0.74 10.12 -16.08
C LEU A 63 -0.98 10.08 -17.60
N SER A 64 -2.24 10.11 -18.02
CA SER A 64 -2.63 10.18 -19.43
C SER A 64 -2.53 11.60 -19.99
N ARG A 65 -2.49 12.61 -19.11
CA ARG A 65 -2.24 14.02 -19.42
C ARG A 65 -1.64 14.73 -18.21
N THR A 66 -1.02 15.89 -18.42
CA THR A 66 -0.47 16.73 -17.35
C THR A 66 -1.55 17.06 -16.32
N ALA A 67 -1.19 16.96 -15.04
CA ALA A 67 -2.00 17.41 -13.93
C ALA A 67 -1.41 18.72 -13.41
N GLU A 68 -2.11 19.82 -13.70
CA GLU A 68 -1.66 21.17 -13.37
C GLU A 68 -1.79 21.46 -11.87
N GLN A 69 -1.09 22.50 -11.40
CA GLN A 69 -1.30 23.06 -10.07
C GLN A 69 -2.79 23.37 -9.85
N GLY A 70 -3.30 23.02 -8.67
CA GLY A 70 -4.72 23.19 -8.34
C GLY A 70 -5.62 22.04 -8.82
N ALA A 71 -5.12 21.11 -9.63
CA ALA A 71 -5.90 19.95 -10.06
C ALA A 71 -6.32 19.09 -8.86
N LYS A 72 -7.61 18.75 -8.80
CA LYS A 72 -8.17 17.76 -7.86
C LYS A 72 -8.50 16.43 -8.54
N GLU A 73 -8.40 16.38 -9.85
CA GLU A 73 -8.67 15.19 -10.65
C GLU A 73 -7.46 14.89 -11.52
N ILE A 74 -7.02 13.64 -11.49
CA ILE A 74 -5.90 13.15 -12.31
C ILE A 74 -6.36 11.97 -13.15
N HIS A 75 -5.78 11.84 -14.33
CA HIS A 75 -6.18 10.83 -15.31
C HIS A 75 -5.03 9.89 -15.59
N LEU A 76 -5.33 8.61 -15.62
CA LEU A 76 -4.36 7.52 -15.67
C LEU A 76 -4.33 6.89 -17.06
N GLN A 77 -3.14 6.51 -17.53
CA GLN A 77 -3.00 5.76 -18.77
C GLN A 77 -3.60 4.35 -18.67
N SER A 78 -3.37 3.69 -17.53
CA SER A 78 -3.89 2.35 -17.24
C SER A 78 -5.02 2.41 -16.24
N SER A 79 -6.00 1.52 -16.39
CA SER A 79 -7.03 1.28 -15.37
C SER A 79 -6.39 0.66 -14.12
N VAL A 80 -6.86 1.09 -12.95
CA VAL A 80 -6.41 0.60 -11.64
C VAL A 80 -7.58 0.11 -10.80
N ASN A 81 -7.30 -0.83 -9.90
CA ASN A 81 -8.25 -1.33 -8.90
C ASN A 81 -7.98 -0.77 -7.48
N TRP A 82 -7.33 0.40 -7.40
CA TRP A 82 -7.13 1.13 -6.15
C TRP A 82 -8.48 1.48 -5.50
N THR A 83 -8.47 1.95 -4.26
CA THR A 83 -9.70 2.29 -3.52
C THR A 83 -9.57 3.62 -2.78
N PRO A 84 -10.71 4.31 -2.54
CA PRO A 84 -10.76 5.47 -1.65
C PRO A 84 -10.04 5.25 -0.33
N LYS A 85 -9.50 6.34 0.22
CA LYS A 85 -8.70 6.42 1.46
C LYS A 85 -7.27 5.90 1.33
N GLN A 86 -6.88 5.23 0.24
CA GLN A 86 -5.47 4.91 -0.02
C GLN A 86 -4.69 6.18 -0.34
N GLN A 87 -3.39 6.17 -0.03
CA GLN A 87 -2.47 7.22 -0.45
C GLN A 87 -1.77 6.81 -1.75
N ILE A 88 -1.57 7.79 -2.61
CA ILE A 88 -0.77 7.69 -3.82
C ILE A 88 0.37 8.69 -3.75
N LEU A 89 1.51 8.34 -4.34
CA LEU A 89 2.61 9.25 -4.61
C LEU A 89 2.52 9.66 -6.07
N LEU A 90 2.31 10.94 -6.32
CA LEU A 90 2.42 11.53 -7.64
C LEU A 90 3.84 12.07 -7.81
N THR A 91 4.54 11.58 -8.82
CA THR A 91 5.92 12.01 -9.11
C THR A 91 5.96 12.96 -10.29
N THR A 92 6.74 14.02 -10.20
CA THR A 92 6.96 14.93 -11.33
C THR A 92 8.05 14.38 -12.26
N THR A 93 8.20 15.02 -13.42
CA THR A 93 9.26 14.70 -14.40
C THR A 93 10.40 15.71 -14.34
N ILE A 94 10.51 16.49 -13.27
CA ILE A 94 11.53 17.54 -13.17
C ILE A 94 12.93 16.95 -13.11
N TRP A 95 13.88 17.69 -13.65
CA TRP A 95 15.29 17.38 -13.50
C TRP A 95 15.75 17.72 -12.08
N ARG A 96 16.51 16.83 -11.44
CA ARG A 96 17.07 17.00 -10.07
C ARG A 96 16.01 17.14 -8.97
N ASP A 97 15.07 16.20 -8.94
CA ASP A 97 14.04 16.07 -7.91
C ASP A 97 14.60 16.03 -6.47
N GLU A 98 15.83 15.55 -6.28
CA GLU A 98 16.54 15.58 -5.00
C GLU A 98 16.79 16.99 -4.43
N TRP A 99 16.88 18.02 -5.29
CA TRP A 99 17.11 19.40 -4.88
C TRP A 99 15.84 20.26 -4.93
N GLN A 100 14.86 19.87 -5.76
CA GLN A 100 13.62 20.63 -5.96
C GLN A 100 12.40 19.72 -5.90
N ASN A 101 12.27 18.91 -4.86
CA ASN A 101 11.22 17.90 -4.77
C ASN A 101 9.82 18.52 -4.88
N GLN A 102 9.10 18.14 -5.93
CA GLN A 102 7.72 18.54 -6.21
C GLN A 102 6.76 17.34 -6.18
N ASN A 103 7.24 16.17 -5.74
CA ASN A 103 6.41 14.98 -5.63
C ASN A 103 5.39 15.16 -4.51
N GLU A 104 4.19 14.64 -4.74
CA GLU A 104 3.05 14.90 -3.88
C GLU A 104 2.41 13.61 -3.42
N VAL A 105 2.28 13.45 -2.10
CA VAL A 105 1.42 12.41 -1.54
C VAL A 105 0.01 12.96 -1.45
N ARG A 106 -0.96 12.22 -2.01
CA ARG A 106 -2.38 12.55 -1.95
C ARG A 106 -3.20 11.34 -1.57
N ARG A 107 -4.34 11.57 -0.92
CA ARG A 107 -5.29 10.52 -0.60
C ARG A 107 -6.35 10.46 -1.68
N ILE A 108 -6.69 9.24 -2.10
CA ILE A 108 -7.78 8.99 -3.04
C ILE A 108 -9.10 9.28 -2.33
N SER A 109 -9.87 10.24 -2.85
CA SER A 109 -11.26 10.47 -2.47
C SER A 109 -12.17 9.50 -3.20
N GLU A 110 -11.98 9.38 -4.51
CA GLU A 110 -12.82 8.58 -5.39
C GLU A 110 -12.01 8.07 -6.60
N ILE A 111 -12.46 6.96 -7.18
CA ILE A 111 -11.96 6.44 -8.45
C ILE A 111 -13.14 6.24 -9.38
N THR A 112 -13.08 6.85 -10.55
CA THR A 112 -14.15 6.82 -11.54
C THR A 112 -13.60 6.39 -12.90
N ASN A 113 -14.47 6.36 -13.91
CA ASN A 113 -14.10 6.04 -15.30
C ASN A 113 -13.35 4.70 -15.41
N GLU A 114 -13.93 3.65 -14.83
CA GLU A 114 -13.38 2.29 -14.85
C GLU A 114 -11.93 2.21 -14.35
N GLY A 115 -11.58 3.01 -13.33
CA GLY A 115 -10.22 3.00 -12.77
C GLY A 115 -9.24 3.91 -13.50
N LYS A 116 -9.69 4.80 -14.39
CA LYS A 116 -8.81 5.70 -15.14
C LYS A 116 -8.82 7.14 -14.64
N THR A 117 -9.69 7.47 -13.71
CA THR A 117 -9.77 8.81 -13.11
C THR A 117 -9.69 8.71 -11.60
N VAL A 118 -8.82 9.49 -10.98
CA VAL A 118 -8.65 9.56 -9.54
C VAL A 118 -8.97 10.97 -9.06
N VAL A 119 -9.93 11.07 -8.14
CA VAL A 119 -10.25 12.31 -7.44
C VAL A 119 -9.44 12.35 -6.14
N LEU A 120 -8.72 13.44 -5.93
CA LEU A 120 -7.83 13.67 -4.79
C LEU A 120 -8.57 14.30 -3.61
N ASP A 121 -8.07 14.09 -2.40
CA ASP A 121 -8.59 14.74 -1.19
C ASP A 121 -8.23 16.23 -1.13
N LYS A 122 -7.08 16.59 -1.70
CA LYS A 122 -6.58 17.97 -1.80
C LYS A 122 -6.04 18.21 -3.19
N ALA A 123 -6.20 19.45 -3.65
CA ALA A 123 -5.64 19.91 -4.92
C ALA A 123 -4.11 19.76 -4.94
N LEU A 124 -3.51 19.59 -6.13
CA LEU A 124 -2.05 19.60 -6.31
C LEU A 124 -1.48 21.00 -6.00
N SER A 125 -0.29 21.01 -5.41
CA SER A 125 0.36 22.23 -4.92
C SER A 125 1.43 22.74 -5.87
N PHE A 126 2.02 21.88 -6.71
CA PHE A 126 3.09 22.24 -7.63
C PHE A 126 2.58 22.25 -9.08
N ALA A 127 3.23 23.10 -9.90
CA ALA A 127 2.99 23.24 -11.33
C ALA A 127 4.00 22.40 -12.11
#